data_AF-A0A3D2HIB1-F1
#
_entry.id   AF-A0A3D2HIB1-F1
#
_cell.length_a   1.000
_cell.length_b   1.000
_cell.length_c   1.000
_cell.angle_alpha   90.00
_cell.angle_beta   90.00
_cell.angle_gamma   90.00
#
_symmetry.space_group_name_H-M   'P 1'
#
loop_
_entity.id
_entity.type
_entity.pdbx_description
1 polymer ?
#
loop_
_entity_poly.entity_id
_entity_poly.type
_entity_poly.pdbx_seq_one_letter_code
_entity_poly.pdbx_strand_id
1 'polypeptide(L)'
;CERLASSTPLPDLLVHKFHADTLMVYPKRTGFLHAHLCIEELVPSEAPLSCLLNANRWLEHKLHTEPEFYENWLWLHRRWKTQCKPEYRFQINQKRNCLPETLRYFKWDQLPRRIPVWVRLPNWLGDCVMTYPILTALRKARPDFYLHAVVKPSLAPFIQRYFPFDAIHCLPQKKGLEYWKCFLHIRSTYPDIWINFTNSMRSDIEAFCSGAFQRFGLQKNHSRWLLTHTYPGCPTPGEHQTHLWYRFMHHFGLTVPLANEPYYPAKKIGTINRFACFYGSANTHEKRWPIAHWQSLIERLLKHYPNAHCILLGMENERAMGQSIMQAVGSLGRVQDLTGSTTFETLEQTLLSCDFVIGNDSGGAHISNFLGVPTFVLFGPTDPQWGGPFFNGATYCAQSTNLTMQDLSPTTVGDACIAWIEKNNK
;
A
#
# COMPACT_ATOMS: atom_id res chain seq x y z
N CYS A 1 -12.08 -19.24 17.30
CA CYS A 1 -12.27 -18.45 16.06
C CYS A 1 -12.24 -16.95 16.40
N GLU A 2 -11.06 -16.32 16.33
CA GLU A 2 -10.82 -14.91 16.69
C GLU A 2 -11.17 -13.91 15.56
N ARG A 3 -12.26 -14.16 14.83
CA ARG A 3 -12.72 -13.26 13.75
C ARG A 3 -13.74 -12.27 14.28
N LEU A 4 -13.82 -11.09 13.66
CA LEU A 4 -14.92 -10.17 13.94
C LEU A 4 -16.25 -10.79 13.51
N ALA A 5 -17.26 -10.63 14.36
CA ALA A 5 -18.62 -11.11 14.11
C ALA A 5 -19.63 -9.99 14.35
N SER A 6 -20.74 -10.02 13.63
CA SER A 6 -21.88 -9.16 13.94
C SER A 6 -22.54 -9.67 15.23
N SER A 7 -22.75 -8.78 16.19
CA SER A 7 -23.39 -9.09 17.47
C SER A 7 -24.53 -8.13 17.78
N THR A 8 -25.35 -8.49 18.77
CA THR A 8 -26.41 -7.64 19.32
C THR A 8 -26.28 -7.60 20.84
N PRO A 9 -26.41 -6.43 21.49
CA PRO A 9 -26.44 -6.31 22.95
C PRO A 9 -27.82 -6.66 23.54
N LEU A 10 -28.78 -7.09 22.71
CA LEU A 10 -30.15 -7.33 23.14
C LEU A 10 -30.26 -8.33 24.31
N PRO A 11 -29.56 -9.49 24.33
CA PRO A 11 -29.61 -10.40 25.48
C PRO A 11 -29.26 -9.70 26.78
N ASP A 12 -28.14 -8.98 26.81
CA ASP A 12 -27.69 -8.23 28.00
C ASP A 12 -28.69 -7.15 28.44
N LEU A 13 -29.31 -6.45 27.48
CA LEU A 13 -30.37 -5.47 27.78
C LEU A 13 -31.59 -6.13 28.42
N LEU A 14 -31.97 -7.33 27.98
CA LEU A 14 -33.11 -8.06 28.54
C LEU A 14 -32.81 -8.60 29.93
N VAL A 15 -31.62 -9.16 30.15
CA VAL A 15 -31.17 -9.63 31.47
C VAL A 15 -31.13 -8.47 32.46
N HIS A 16 -30.51 -7.36 32.09
CA HIS A 16 -30.41 -6.21 32.99
C HIS A 16 -31.77 -5.55 33.27
N LYS A 17 -32.68 -5.50 32.29
CA LYS A 17 -33.97 -4.81 32.45
C LYS A 17 -35.03 -5.67 33.14
N PHE A 18 -35.02 -6.97 32.89
CA PHE A 18 -36.11 -7.87 33.28
C PHE A 18 -35.66 -9.03 34.18
N HIS A 19 -34.38 -9.09 34.55
CA HIS A 19 -33.80 -10.22 35.30
C HIS A 19 -34.10 -11.57 34.63
N ALA A 20 -34.06 -11.59 33.30
CA ALA A 20 -34.38 -12.76 32.50
C ALA A 20 -33.27 -13.82 32.58
N ASP A 21 -33.65 -15.09 32.60
CA ASP A 21 -32.72 -16.20 32.42
C ASP A 21 -32.14 -16.22 31.01
N THR A 22 -30.88 -16.62 30.87
CA THR A 22 -30.21 -16.70 29.55
C THR A 22 -29.88 -18.15 29.24
N LEU A 23 -30.37 -18.64 28.11
CA LEU A 23 -30.19 -20.02 27.66
C LEU A 23 -29.55 -20.06 26.27
N MET A 24 -28.53 -20.90 26.10
CA MET A 24 -27.99 -21.27 24.80
C MET A 24 -28.76 -22.46 24.26
N VAL A 25 -29.47 -22.24 23.15
CA VAL A 25 -30.27 -23.27 22.48
C VAL A 25 -29.62 -23.60 21.14
N TYR A 26 -29.31 -24.88 20.90
CA TYR A 26 -28.63 -25.30 19.68
C TYR A 26 -28.98 -26.73 19.28
N PRO A 27 -28.97 -27.05 17.97
CA PRO A 27 -29.22 -28.40 17.51
C PRO A 27 -27.94 -29.25 17.53
N LYS A 28 -28.03 -30.49 18.01
CA LYS A 28 -27.03 -31.54 17.80
C LYS A 28 -27.58 -32.56 16.80
N ARG A 29 -26.99 -32.63 15.61
CA ARG A 29 -27.43 -33.55 14.55
C ARG A 29 -27.08 -34.99 14.93
N THR A 30 -28.07 -35.88 14.86
CA THR A 30 -27.93 -37.33 15.14
C THR A 30 -28.12 -38.17 13.87
N GLY A 31 -28.56 -37.57 12.75
CA GLY A 31 -28.70 -38.22 11.46
C GLY A 31 -29.00 -37.26 10.31
N PHE A 32 -29.21 -37.77 9.10
CA PHE A 32 -29.36 -36.94 7.89
C PHE A 32 -30.47 -35.87 7.99
N LEU A 33 -31.54 -36.13 8.76
CA LEU A 33 -32.63 -35.20 9.08
C LEU A 33 -33.08 -35.29 10.55
N HIS A 34 -32.24 -35.83 11.43
CA HIS A 34 -32.53 -35.96 12.85
C HIS A 34 -31.58 -35.10 13.66
N ALA A 35 -32.11 -34.36 14.64
CA ALA A 35 -31.33 -33.57 15.57
C ALA A 35 -32.02 -33.55 16.94
N HIS A 36 -31.22 -33.53 18.00
CA HIS A 36 -31.68 -33.20 19.35
C HIS A 36 -31.50 -31.71 19.59
N LEU A 37 -32.48 -31.06 20.19
CA LEU A 37 -32.33 -29.69 20.66
C LEU A 37 -31.68 -29.74 22.04
N CYS A 38 -30.49 -29.16 22.15
CA CYS A 38 -29.77 -29.03 23.41
C CYS A 38 -29.99 -27.63 23.96
N ILE A 39 -30.08 -27.54 25.29
CA ILE A 39 -30.24 -26.30 26.03
C ILE A 39 -29.17 -26.31 27.12
N GLU A 40 -28.34 -25.27 27.15
CA GLU A 40 -27.37 -25.04 28.21
C GLU A 40 -27.63 -23.66 28.82
N GLU A 41 -27.58 -23.55 30.14
CA GLU A 41 -27.74 -22.26 30.82
C GLU A 41 -26.47 -21.41 30.66
N LEU A 42 -26.66 -20.13 30.36
CA LEU A 42 -25.57 -19.17 30.25
C LEU A 42 -25.65 -18.18 31.41
N VAL A 43 -24.80 -18.40 32.42
CA VAL A 43 -24.78 -17.53 33.60
C VAL A 43 -24.18 -16.16 33.24
N PRO A 44 -24.95 -15.06 33.35
CA PRO A 44 -24.43 -13.70 33.18
C PRO A 44 -23.48 -13.36 34.33
N SER A 45 -22.51 -12.48 34.09
CA SER A 45 -21.81 -11.78 35.17
C SER A 45 -22.28 -10.33 35.26
N GLU A 46 -21.91 -9.64 36.34
CA GLU A 46 -22.22 -8.21 36.51
C GLU A 46 -21.51 -7.30 35.48
N ALA A 47 -20.58 -7.84 34.69
CA ALA A 47 -19.88 -7.07 33.67
C ALA A 47 -20.84 -6.67 32.52
N PRO A 48 -20.69 -5.46 31.94
CA PRO A 48 -21.44 -5.09 30.75
C PRO A 48 -21.18 -6.06 29.60
N LEU A 49 -22.24 -6.42 28.87
CA LEU A 49 -22.19 -7.33 27.71
C LEU A 49 -21.71 -8.77 28.05
N SER A 50 -21.78 -9.17 29.32
CA SER A 50 -21.33 -10.48 29.78
C SER A 50 -22.07 -11.64 29.11
N CYS A 51 -23.39 -11.55 28.88
CA CYS A 51 -24.15 -12.58 28.18
C CYS A 51 -23.63 -12.75 26.76
N LEU A 52 -23.50 -11.65 26.02
CA LEU A 52 -22.97 -11.69 24.66
C LEU A 52 -21.56 -12.28 24.60
N LEU A 53 -20.66 -11.85 25.50
CA LEU A 53 -19.27 -12.29 25.52
C LEU A 53 -19.15 -13.76 25.93
N ASN A 54 -19.91 -14.20 26.94
CA ASN A 54 -19.97 -15.60 27.38
C ASN A 54 -20.55 -16.49 26.27
N ALA A 55 -21.60 -16.05 25.57
CA ALA A 55 -22.19 -16.79 24.45
C ALA A 55 -21.19 -16.96 23.28
N ASN A 56 -20.38 -15.93 23.00
CA ASN A 56 -19.33 -16.01 22.00
C ASN A 56 -18.22 -17.01 22.41
N ARG A 57 -17.77 -16.97 23.67
CA ARG A 57 -16.79 -17.93 24.19
C ARG A 57 -17.31 -19.35 24.19
N TRP A 58 -18.55 -19.54 24.61
CA TRP A 58 -19.24 -20.83 24.57
C TRP A 58 -19.22 -21.40 23.15
N LEU A 59 -19.60 -20.59 22.16
CA LEU A 59 -19.61 -21.02 20.77
C LEU A 59 -18.21 -21.35 20.26
N GLU A 60 -17.22 -20.52 20.57
CA GLU A 60 -15.83 -20.77 20.22
C GLU A 60 -15.33 -22.09 20.82
N HIS A 61 -15.60 -22.33 22.11
CA HIS A 61 -15.23 -23.56 22.78
C HIS A 61 -15.85 -24.78 22.10
N LYS A 62 -17.17 -24.79 21.88
CA LYS A 62 -17.88 -25.89 21.19
C LYS A 62 -17.30 -26.18 19.80
N LEU A 63 -16.99 -25.16 19.01
CA LEU A 63 -16.39 -25.32 17.68
C LEU A 63 -14.97 -25.91 17.73
N HIS A 64 -14.23 -25.74 18.84
CA HIS A 64 -12.88 -26.26 19.00
C HIS A 64 -12.84 -27.65 19.64
N THR A 65 -13.77 -27.96 20.54
CA THR A 65 -13.74 -29.21 21.33
C THR A 65 -14.64 -30.30 20.79
N GLU A 66 -15.66 -29.97 20.00
CA GLU A 66 -16.64 -30.94 19.49
C GLU A 66 -16.59 -31.02 17.95
N PRO A 67 -15.89 -32.03 17.37
CA PRO A 67 -15.76 -32.16 15.91
C PRO A 67 -17.11 -32.26 15.18
N GLU A 68 -18.07 -32.98 15.76
CA GLU A 68 -19.44 -33.06 15.21
C GLU A 68 -20.11 -31.69 15.16
N PHE A 69 -19.88 -30.83 16.15
CA PHE A 69 -20.44 -29.48 16.18
C PHE A 69 -19.80 -28.61 15.10
N TYR A 70 -18.48 -28.75 14.90
CA TYR A 70 -17.74 -28.08 13.82
C TYR A 70 -18.20 -28.53 12.43
N GLU A 71 -18.54 -29.79 12.20
CA GLU A 71 -19.01 -30.24 10.88
C GLU A 71 -20.46 -29.80 10.59
N ASN A 72 -21.29 -29.71 11.63
CA ASN A 72 -22.72 -29.40 11.50
C ASN A 72 -23.06 -27.90 11.57
N TRP A 73 -22.06 -27.02 11.69
CA TRP A 73 -22.22 -25.57 11.86
C TRP A 73 -22.73 -24.78 10.63
N LEU A 74 -23.35 -25.46 9.65
CA LEU A 74 -23.94 -24.85 8.44
C LEU A 74 -24.90 -23.67 8.77
N TRP A 75 -25.49 -23.63 9.96
CA TRP A 75 -26.43 -22.58 10.35
C TRP A 75 -25.76 -21.23 10.68
N LEU A 76 -24.44 -21.19 10.93
CA LEU A 76 -23.69 -19.96 11.23
C LEU A 76 -23.20 -19.24 9.97
N HIS A 77 -23.58 -19.71 8.78
CA HIS A 77 -23.34 -19.01 7.53
C HIS A 77 -23.76 -17.54 7.71
N ARG A 78 -22.80 -16.63 7.54
CA ARG A 78 -22.95 -15.17 7.65
C ARG A 78 -22.75 -14.52 9.03
N ARG A 79 -22.50 -15.24 10.13
CA ARG A 79 -22.14 -14.60 11.42
C ARG A 79 -20.87 -13.74 11.31
N TRP A 80 -19.87 -14.26 10.59
CA TRP A 80 -18.57 -13.63 10.34
C TRP A 80 -18.59 -12.65 9.17
N LYS A 81 -19.77 -12.38 8.58
CA LYS A 81 -19.94 -11.39 7.50
C LYS A 81 -20.00 -9.98 8.07
N THR A 82 -19.04 -9.62 8.92
CA THR A 82 -18.88 -8.23 9.35
C THR A 82 -18.59 -7.38 8.12
N GLN A 83 -19.47 -6.42 7.87
CA GLN A 83 -19.33 -5.44 6.78
C GLN A 83 -19.33 -6.08 5.40
N CYS A 84 -20.22 -7.04 5.14
CA CYS A 84 -20.41 -7.55 3.78
C CYS A 84 -20.96 -6.53 2.79
N LYS A 85 -21.51 -5.42 3.29
CA LYS A 85 -21.85 -4.25 2.48
C LYS A 85 -20.55 -3.61 1.97
N PRO A 86 -20.31 -3.61 0.65
CA PRO A 86 -19.07 -3.10 0.06
C PRO A 86 -18.79 -1.64 0.44
N GLU A 87 -19.82 -0.83 0.60
CA GLU A 87 -19.73 0.62 0.85
C GLU A 87 -19.10 0.95 2.22
N TYR A 88 -19.07 -0.03 3.13
CA TYR A 88 -18.55 0.14 4.49
C TYR A 88 -17.39 -0.81 4.79
N ARG A 89 -16.78 -1.41 3.76
CA ARG A 89 -15.83 -2.50 3.94
C ARG A 89 -14.50 -2.03 4.53
N PHE A 90 -14.08 -0.79 4.29
CA PHE A 90 -12.78 -0.28 4.73
C PHE A 90 -12.83 0.60 5.98
N GLN A 91 -13.86 0.47 6.82
CA GLN A 91 -13.96 1.13 8.13
C GLN A 91 -14.42 0.16 9.21
N ILE A 92 -13.77 0.10 10.37
CA ILE A 92 -14.23 -0.77 11.47
C ILE A 92 -15.32 -0.12 12.35
N ASN A 93 -15.30 1.20 12.48
CA ASN A 93 -16.13 1.93 13.44
C ASN A 93 -17.59 2.08 12.96
N GLN A 94 -18.54 1.72 13.82
CA GLN A 94 -19.98 1.88 13.60
C GLN A 94 -20.67 2.29 14.90
N LYS A 95 -21.90 2.84 14.78
CA LYS A 95 -22.72 3.35 15.89
C LYS A 95 -23.00 2.32 17.01
N ARG A 96 -22.94 1.02 16.72
CA ARG A 96 -23.11 -0.07 17.69
C ARG A 96 -21.87 -0.97 17.61
N ASN A 97 -20.88 -0.70 18.43
CA ASN A 97 -19.60 -1.40 18.43
C ASN A 97 -19.24 -1.81 19.86
N CYS A 98 -19.01 -3.11 20.07
CA CYS A 98 -18.62 -3.69 21.37
C CYS A 98 -17.12 -4.00 21.44
N LEU A 99 -16.31 -3.50 20.50
CA LEU A 99 -14.88 -3.80 20.40
C LEU A 99 -14.09 -3.34 21.62
N PRO A 100 -14.28 -2.13 22.20
CA PRO A 100 -13.56 -1.72 23.40
C PRO A 100 -13.82 -2.64 24.60
N GLU A 101 -15.07 -3.03 24.81
CA GLU A 101 -15.49 -3.95 25.87
C GLU A 101 -14.92 -5.35 25.62
N THR A 102 -14.95 -5.80 24.36
CA THR A 102 -14.37 -7.09 23.94
C THR A 102 -12.87 -7.12 24.25
N LEU A 103 -12.11 -6.10 23.84
CA LEU A 103 -10.66 -6.01 24.12
C LEU A 103 -10.36 -6.06 25.62
N ARG A 104 -11.14 -5.33 26.45
CA ARG A 104 -11.00 -5.35 27.91
C ARG A 104 -11.31 -6.74 28.49
N TYR A 105 -12.40 -7.35 28.08
CA TYR A 105 -12.85 -8.64 28.58
C TYR A 105 -11.88 -9.77 28.23
N PHE A 106 -11.33 -9.77 27.01
CA PHE A 106 -10.32 -10.74 26.57
C PHE A 106 -8.89 -10.36 26.96
N LYS A 107 -8.67 -9.18 27.55
CA LYS A 107 -7.35 -8.63 27.87
C LYS A 107 -6.41 -8.60 26.66
N TRP A 108 -6.95 -8.16 25.52
CA TRP A 108 -6.20 -7.99 24.28
C TRP A 108 -5.77 -6.54 24.11
N ASP A 109 -4.49 -6.32 23.80
CA ASP A 109 -3.95 -4.99 23.51
C ASP A 109 -4.41 -4.46 22.15
N GLN A 110 -4.63 -5.36 21.19
CA GLN A 110 -5.06 -5.04 19.83
C GLN A 110 -5.96 -6.14 19.27
N LEU A 111 -6.70 -5.81 18.21
CA LEU A 111 -7.54 -6.78 17.53
C LEU A 111 -6.70 -7.84 16.79
N PRO A 112 -7.10 -9.11 16.87
CA PRO A 112 -6.44 -10.19 16.14
C PRO A 112 -6.63 -9.99 14.62
N ARG A 113 -5.53 -10.15 13.87
CA ARG A 113 -5.51 -10.00 12.41
C ARG A 113 -5.90 -11.32 11.74
N ARG A 114 -7.20 -11.50 11.48
CA ARG A 114 -7.74 -12.80 11.03
C ARG A 114 -8.53 -12.75 9.72
N ILE A 115 -8.75 -11.56 9.15
CA ILE A 115 -9.43 -11.38 7.86
C ILE A 115 -8.37 -11.23 6.76
N PRO A 116 -8.14 -12.25 5.91
CA PRO A 116 -7.11 -12.19 4.88
C PRO A 116 -7.53 -11.26 3.74
N VAL A 117 -6.74 -10.21 3.54
CA VAL A 117 -6.94 -9.21 2.49
C VAL A 117 -5.72 -9.18 1.61
N TRP A 118 -5.92 -9.48 0.34
CA TRP A 118 -4.86 -9.51 -0.67
C TRP A 118 -4.86 -8.21 -1.45
N VAL A 119 -3.70 -7.57 -1.56
CA VAL A 119 -3.53 -6.29 -2.24
C VAL A 119 -2.56 -6.47 -3.39
N ARG A 120 -3.06 -6.32 -4.61
CA ARG A 120 -2.24 -6.31 -5.81
C ARG A 120 -1.69 -4.92 -6.06
N LEU A 121 -0.40 -4.74 -5.77
CA LEU A 121 0.30 -3.47 -5.92
C LEU A 121 0.64 -3.17 -7.39
N PRO A 122 0.87 -1.90 -7.73
CA PRO A 122 1.45 -1.52 -9.02
C PRO A 122 2.78 -2.22 -9.31
N ASN A 123 3.22 -2.19 -10.57
CA ASN A 123 4.47 -2.84 -10.99
C ASN A 123 5.69 -1.90 -10.94
N TRP A 124 5.45 -0.60 -10.79
CA TRP A 124 6.47 0.45 -10.82
C TRP A 124 6.69 0.99 -9.42
N LEU A 125 7.95 1.27 -9.07
CA LEU A 125 8.32 1.74 -7.73
C LEU A 125 7.59 3.03 -7.35
N GLY A 126 7.53 4.02 -8.25
CA GLY A 126 6.83 5.28 -7.99
C GLY A 126 5.34 5.10 -7.70
N ASP A 127 4.65 4.29 -8.53
CA ASP A 127 3.25 3.94 -8.29
C ASP A 127 3.04 3.22 -6.95
N CYS A 128 3.93 2.29 -6.58
CA CYS A 128 3.86 1.63 -5.28
C CYS A 128 4.00 2.64 -4.13
N VAL A 129 5.00 3.53 -4.20
CA VAL A 129 5.20 4.62 -3.22
C VAL A 129 3.93 5.47 -3.09
N MET A 130 3.28 5.81 -4.21
CA MET A 130 2.01 6.55 -4.21
C MET A 130 0.83 5.80 -3.55
N THR A 131 0.89 4.46 -3.40
CA THR A 131 -0.14 3.69 -2.66
C THR A 131 0.11 3.64 -1.15
N TYR A 132 1.32 3.97 -0.68
CA TYR A 132 1.70 3.93 0.73
C TYR A 132 0.71 4.64 1.67
N PRO A 133 0.33 5.92 1.45
CA PRO A 133 -0.53 6.63 2.40
C PRO A 133 -1.93 6.00 2.51
N ILE A 134 -2.43 5.41 1.42
CA ILE A 134 -3.72 4.72 1.37
C ILE A 134 -3.67 3.43 2.18
N LEU A 135 -2.56 2.69 2.09
CA LEU A 135 -2.39 1.42 2.81
C LEU A 135 -2.16 1.65 4.31
N THR A 136 -1.48 2.72 4.68
CA THR A 136 -1.36 3.17 6.07
C THR A 136 -2.71 3.61 6.63
N ALA A 137 -3.49 4.36 5.86
CA ALA A 137 -4.87 4.71 6.22
C ALA A 137 -5.76 3.46 6.37
N LEU A 138 -5.63 2.47 5.47
CA LEU A 138 -6.36 1.21 5.54
C LEU A 138 -6.00 0.42 6.81
N ARG A 139 -4.71 0.33 7.16
CA ARG A 139 -4.26 -0.32 8.40
C ARG A 139 -4.87 0.33 9.64
N LYS A 140 -4.94 1.66 9.68
CA LYS A 140 -5.58 2.41 10.78
C LYS A 140 -7.09 2.17 10.82
N ALA A 141 -7.75 2.13 9.66
CA ALA A 141 -9.18 1.96 9.56
C ALA A 141 -9.65 0.52 9.85
N ARG A 142 -8.81 -0.48 9.56
CA ARG A 142 -9.05 -1.92 9.70
C ARG A 142 -7.86 -2.63 10.34
N PRO A 143 -7.62 -2.42 11.65
CA PRO A 143 -6.51 -3.07 12.36
C PRO A 143 -6.63 -4.60 12.42
N ASP A 144 -7.83 -5.15 12.20
CA ASP A 144 -8.19 -6.57 12.19
C ASP A 144 -7.90 -7.29 10.86
N PHE A 145 -7.56 -6.55 9.80
CA PHE A 145 -7.15 -7.12 8.54
C PHE A 145 -5.77 -7.77 8.65
N TYR A 146 -5.62 -8.94 8.02
CA TYR A 146 -4.33 -9.53 7.74
C TYR A 146 -3.98 -9.21 6.28
N LEU A 147 -3.06 -8.27 6.06
CA LEU A 147 -2.76 -7.71 4.75
C LEU A 147 -1.65 -8.52 4.06
N HIS A 148 -2.00 -9.15 2.93
CA HIS A 148 -1.08 -9.80 2.02
C HIS A 148 -0.76 -8.87 0.84
N ALA A 149 0.52 -8.61 0.58
CA ALA A 149 0.93 -7.88 -0.62
C ALA A 149 1.22 -8.84 -1.77
N VAL A 150 0.71 -8.54 -2.98
CA VAL A 150 1.10 -9.21 -4.23
C VAL A 150 1.87 -8.24 -5.11
N VAL A 151 3.18 -8.46 -5.21
CA VAL A 151 4.15 -7.43 -5.66
C VAL A 151 5.18 -8.02 -6.61
N LYS A 152 5.75 -7.20 -7.50
CA LYS A 152 6.86 -7.62 -8.36
C LYS A 152 8.08 -8.00 -7.51
N PRO A 153 8.81 -9.11 -7.79
CA PRO A 153 9.93 -9.56 -6.95
C PRO A 153 10.96 -8.47 -6.66
N SER A 154 11.27 -7.64 -7.66
CA SER A 154 12.21 -6.53 -7.54
C SER A 154 11.74 -5.38 -6.66
N LEU A 155 10.53 -5.41 -6.09
CA LEU A 155 10.02 -4.40 -5.15
C LEU A 155 9.78 -5.00 -3.76
N ALA A 156 9.85 -6.33 -3.62
CA ALA A 156 9.49 -7.02 -2.38
C ALA A 156 10.28 -6.56 -1.15
N PRO A 157 11.62 -6.35 -1.21
CA PRO A 157 12.38 -5.87 -0.04
C PRO A 157 11.92 -4.48 0.41
N PHE A 158 11.65 -3.58 -0.54
CA PHE A 158 11.13 -2.24 -0.25
C PHE A 158 9.74 -2.30 0.39
N ILE A 159 8.81 -3.06 -0.19
CA ILE A 159 7.46 -3.20 0.36
C ILE A 159 7.50 -3.83 1.76
N GLN A 160 8.31 -4.87 1.97
CA GLN A 160 8.45 -5.54 3.26
C GLN A 160 8.94 -4.60 4.36
N ARG A 161 9.88 -3.70 4.04
CA ARG A 161 10.48 -2.79 5.00
C ARG A 161 9.55 -1.66 5.42
N TYR A 162 8.79 -1.10 4.48
CA TYR A 162 8.09 0.17 4.70
C TYR A 162 6.58 0.03 4.85
N PHE A 163 5.95 -0.90 4.13
CA PHE A 163 4.50 -0.93 4.01
C PHE A 163 3.86 -1.77 5.13
N PRO A 164 2.62 -1.46 5.54
CA PRO A 164 1.97 -2.10 6.68
C PRO A 164 1.39 -3.50 6.36
N PHE A 165 2.13 -4.34 5.64
CA PHE A 165 1.74 -5.70 5.27
C PHE A 165 2.20 -6.74 6.29
N ASP A 166 1.39 -7.77 6.49
CA ASP A 166 1.71 -8.90 7.36
C ASP A 166 2.45 -10.00 6.59
N ALA A 167 2.21 -10.11 5.29
CA ALA A 167 2.87 -11.09 4.42
C ALA A 167 3.12 -10.54 3.01
N ILE A 168 4.26 -10.88 2.42
CA ILE A 168 4.65 -10.45 1.07
C ILE A 168 4.69 -11.67 0.13
N HIS A 169 4.00 -11.55 -1.00
CA HIS A 169 3.91 -12.58 -2.03
C HIS A 169 4.43 -12.01 -3.36
N CYS A 170 5.56 -12.54 -3.81
CA CYS A 170 6.13 -12.17 -5.08
C CYS A 170 5.29 -12.71 -6.23
N LEU A 171 5.09 -11.91 -7.28
CA LEU A 171 4.48 -12.37 -8.52
C LEU A 171 5.26 -13.57 -9.08
N PRO A 172 4.58 -14.64 -9.52
CA PRO A 172 5.26 -15.80 -10.08
C PRO A 172 6.07 -15.41 -11.32
N GLN A 173 7.32 -15.89 -11.39
CA GLN A 173 8.16 -15.77 -12.59
C GLN A 173 7.84 -16.84 -13.65
N LYS A 174 6.97 -17.78 -13.31
CA LYS A 174 6.48 -18.83 -14.21
C LYS A 174 5.62 -18.25 -15.34
N LYS A 175 5.50 -18.99 -16.45
CA LYS A 175 4.69 -18.61 -17.62
C LYS A 175 3.51 -19.57 -17.82
N GLY A 176 2.52 -19.16 -18.61
CA GLY A 176 1.39 -19.99 -19.00
C GLY A 176 0.55 -20.49 -17.82
N LEU A 177 0.13 -21.76 -17.86
CA LEU A 177 -0.77 -22.35 -16.86
C LEU A 177 -0.17 -22.37 -15.45
N GLU A 178 1.14 -22.54 -15.31
CA GLU A 178 1.78 -22.58 -13.99
C GLU A 178 1.69 -21.24 -13.25
N TYR A 179 1.70 -20.12 -13.99
CA TYR A 179 1.47 -18.80 -13.41
C TYR A 179 0.13 -18.75 -12.68
N TRP A 180 -0.93 -19.22 -13.35
CA TRP A 180 -2.29 -19.19 -12.83
C TRP A 180 -2.52 -20.20 -11.72
N LYS A 181 -1.83 -21.35 -11.74
CA LYS A 181 -1.85 -22.33 -10.64
C LYS A 181 -1.43 -21.70 -9.31
N CYS A 182 -0.48 -20.76 -9.31
CA CYS A 182 -0.10 -20.03 -8.10
C CYS A 182 -1.27 -19.25 -7.50
N PHE A 183 -2.09 -18.58 -8.31
CA PHE A 183 -3.26 -17.84 -7.83
C PHE A 183 -4.42 -18.76 -7.45
N LEU A 184 -4.60 -19.89 -8.15
CA LEU A 184 -5.57 -20.91 -7.73
C LEU A 184 -5.21 -21.50 -6.36
N HIS A 185 -3.92 -21.64 -6.06
CA HIS A 185 -3.48 -22.12 -4.75
C HIS A 185 -3.84 -21.15 -3.61
N ILE A 186 -3.98 -19.85 -3.88
CA ILE A 186 -4.43 -18.86 -2.87
C ILE A 186 -5.81 -19.24 -2.31
N ARG A 187 -6.65 -19.96 -3.05
CA ARG A 187 -7.98 -20.42 -2.58
C ARG A 187 -7.92 -21.24 -1.31
N SER A 188 -6.84 -22.00 -1.08
CA SER A 188 -6.65 -22.78 0.16
C SER A 188 -6.46 -21.91 1.40
N THR A 189 -6.13 -20.62 1.21
CA THR A 189 -5.98 -19.63 2.27
C THR A 189 -7.29 -18.87 2.57
N TYR A 190 -8.38 -19.19 1.87
CA TYR A 190 -9.71 -18.58 2.02
C TYR A 190 -9.67 -17.03 2.05
N PRO A 191 -9.17 -16.38 0.98
CA PRO A 191 -9.09 -14.92 0.92
C PRO A 191 -10.49 -14.30 1.02
N ASP A 192 -10.66 -13.35 1.92
CA ASP A 192 -11.93 -12.65 2.09
C ASP A 192 -12.06 -11.51 1.07
N ILE A 193 -10.96 -10.77 0.87
CA ILE A 193 -10.93 -9.54 0.06
C ILE A 193 -9.70 -9.56 -0.86
N TRP A 194 -9.87 -9.06 -2.08
CA TRP A 194 -8.81 -8.72 -3.02
C TRP A 194 -8.95 -7.25 -3.47
N ILE A 195 -7.87 -6.48 -3.45
CA ILE A 195 -7.82 -5.07 -3.86
C ILE A 195 -6.82 -4.92 -5.01
N ASN A 196 -7.29 -4.44 -6.16
CA ASN A 196 -6.47 -4.16 -7.34
C ASN A 196 -6.17 -2.66 -7.45
N PHE A 197 -4.90 -2.27 -7.23
CA PHE A 197 -4.39 -0.93 -7.58
C PHE A 197 -3.90 -0.86 -9.04
N THR A 198 -3.77 -2.01 -9.72
CA THR A 198 -3.50 -2.09 -11.15
C THR A 198 -4.79 -2.02 -11.96
N ASN A 199 -4.69 -1.45 -13.17
CA ASN A 199 -5.79 -1.39 -14.14
C ASN A 199 -5.46 -2.26 -15.37
N SER A 200 -5.43 -3.59 -15.17
CA SER A 200 -5.17 -4.54 -16.26
C SER A 200 -6.04 -5.78 -16.16
N MET A 201 -6.45 -6.32 -17.31
CA MET A 201 -7.20 -7.58 -17.38
C MET A 201 -6.44 -8.73 -16.71
N ARG A 202 -5.10 -8.76 -16.83
CA ARG A 202 -4.27 -9.75 -16.13
C ARG A 202 -4.49 -9.73 -14.62
N SER A 203 -4.46 -8.54 -14.01
CA SER A 203 -4.71 -8.42 -12.56
C SER A 203 -6.14 -8.78 -12.15
N ASP A 204 -7.10 -8.69 -13.07
CA ASP A 204 -8.48 -9.10 -12.79
C ASP A 204 -8.64 -10.62 -12.81
N ILE A 205 -7.93 -11.30 -13.72
CA ILE A 205 -7.87 -12.76 -13.73
C ILE A 205 -7.12 -13.26 -12.49
N GLU A 206 -6.05 -12.58 -12.06
CA GLU A 206 -5.34 -12.90 -10.79
C GLU A 206 -6.31 -12.86 -9.61
N ALA A 207 -7.09 -11.78 -9.51
CA ALA A 207 -8.12 -11.61 -8.49
C ALA A 207 -9.17 -12.72 -8.56
N PHE A 208 -9.68 -13.06 -9.75
CA PHE A 208 -10.67 -14.11 -9.93
C PHE A 208 -10.14 -15.51 -9.57
N CYS A 209 -8.91 -15.82 -9.99
CA CYS A 209 -8.24 -17.07 -9.66
C CYS A 209 -8.02 -17.24 -8.15
N SER A 210 -7.76 -16.14 -7.41
CA SER A 210 -7.62 -16.19 -5.95
C SER A 210 -8.85 -16.75 -5.22
N GLY A 211 -10.04 -16.66 -5.83
CA GLY A 211 -11.30 -17.04 -5.20
C GLY A 211 -11.79 -16.10 -4.11
N ALA A 212 -11.19 -14.91 -3.97
CA ALA A 212 -11.63 -13.93 -2.98
C ALA A 212 -13.10 -13.55 -3.18
N PHE A 213 -13.89 -13.56 -2.10
CA PHE A 213 -15.33 -13.32 -2.15
C PHE A 213 -15.64 -11.91 -2.68
N GLN A 214 -14.87 -10.91 -2.25
CA GLN A 214 -14.94 -9.56 -2.82
C GLN A 214 -13.62 -9.15 -3.44
N ARG A 215 -13.72 -8.67 -4.67
CA ARG A 215 -12.62 -8.20 -5.50
C ARG A 215 -12.92 -6.77 -5.93
N PHE A 216 -12.11 -5.83 -5.46
CA PHE A 216 -12.25 -4.40 -5.63
C PHE A 216 -11.24 -3.86 -6.64
N GLY A 217 -11.65 -2.90 -7.48
CA GLY A 217 -10.71 -2.19 -8.34
C GLY A 217 -11.28 -0.93 -8.98
N LEU A 218 -10.37 -0.01 -9.34
CA LEU A 218 -10.71 1.20 -10.10
C LEU A 218 -11.01 0.85 -11.57
N GLN A 219 -12.14 1.33 -12.09
CA GLN A 219 -12.53 1.16 -13.49
C GLN A 219 -12.35 2.49 -14.23
N LYS A 220 -11.39 2.52 -15.16
CA LYS A 220 -11.14 3.69 -16.03
C LYS A 220 -11.83 3.53 -17.39
N ASN A 221 -11.25 2.74 -18.29
CA ASN A 221 -11.59 2.76 -19.72
C ASN A 221 -12.23 1.47 -20.25
N HIS A 222 -12.32 0.41 -19.45
CA HIS A 222 -12.86 -0.88 -19.88
C HIS A 222 -13.67 -1.53 -18.75
N SER A 223 -14.64 -2.35 -19.11
CA SER A 223 -15.41 -3.14 -18.15
C SER A 223 -14.50 -4.19 -17.48
N ARG A 224 -14.59 -4.30 -16.15
CA ARG A 224 -13.79 -5.23 -15.34
C ARG A 224 -14.68 -6.30 -14.69
N TRP A 225 -15.41 -7.05 -15.53
CA TRP A 225 -16.43 -8.03 -15.13
C TRP A 225 -15.94 -9.17 -14.20
N LEU A 226 -14.63 -9.41 -14.13
CA LEU A 226 -14.03 -10.37 -13.21
C LEU A 226 -13.94 -9.84 -11.76
N LEU A 227 -14.01 -8.53 -11.58
CA LEU A 227 -14.11 -7.89 -10.27
C LEU A 227 -15.56 -7.83 -9.82
N THR A 228 -15.79 -8.01 -8.52
CA THR A 228 -17.15 -7.93 -7.95
C THR A 228 -17.61 -6.50 -7.70
N HIS A 229 -16.66 -5.61 -7.39
CA HIS A 229 -16.95 -4.24 -6.99
C HIS A 229 -15.97 -3.31 -7.69
N THR A 230 -16.48 -2.51 -8.61
CA THR A 230 -15.66 -1.54 -9.33
C THR A 230 -16.06 -0.13 -8.93
N TYR A 231 -15.08 0.77 -8.90
CA TYR A 231 -15.36 2.19 -8.79
C TYR A 231 -15.09 2.86 -10.14
N PRO A 232 -16.12 3.35 -10.84
CA PRO A 232 -15.91 4.13 -12.06
C PRO A 232 -15.30 5.48 -11.67
N GLY A 233 -14.06 5.72 -12.09
CA GLY A 233 -13.32 6.89 -11.67
C GLY A 233 -12.28 7.32 -12.69
N CYS A 234 -12.37 8.59 -13.08
CA CYS A 234 -11.37 9.27 -13.90
C CYS A 234 -10.65 10.34 -13.06
N PRO A 235 -9.39 10.68 -13.42
CA PRO A 235 -8.74 11.89 -12.95
C PRO A 235 -9.67 13.10 -13.07
N THR A 236 -9.79 13.92 -12.04
CA THR A 236 -10.18 15.32 -12.25
C THR A 236 -8.95 16.14 -12.67
N PRO A 237 -9.11 17.25 -13.43
CA PRO A 237 -7.99 18.10 -13.79
C PRO A 237 -7.22 18.58 -12.56
N GLY A 238 -5.90 18.39 -12.55
CA GLY A 238 -5.02 18.71 -11.42
C GLY A 238 -5.08 17.75 -10.23
N GLU A 239 -5.80 16.63 -10.34
CA GLU A 239 -5.85 15.61 -9.28
C GLU A 239 -4.68 14.64 -9.37
N HIS A 240 -3.99 14.44 -8.24
CA HIS A 240 -2.94 13.45 -8.11
C HIS A 240 -3.48 12.01 -8.13
N GLN A 241 -2.74 11.09 -8.73
CA GLN A 241 -3.11 9.67 -8.85
C GLN A 241 -3.43 9.01 -7.49
N THR A 242 -2.70 9.36 -6.44
CA THR A 242 -2.99 8.93 -5.06
C THR A 242 -4.38 9.36 -4.59
N HIS A 243 -4.84 10.55 -4.94
CA HIS A 243 -6.19 11.03 -4.57
C HIS A 243 -7.28 10.29 -5.35
N LEU A 244 -7.07 9.95 -6.63
CA LEU A 244 -8.00 9.11 -7.36
C LEU A 244 -8.14 7.72 -6.71
N TRP A 245 -7.02 7.09 -6.34
CA TRP A 245 -7.04 5.82 -5.62
C TRP A 245 -7.68 5.94 -4.24
N TYR A 246 -7.49 7.07 -3.56
CA TYR A 246 -8.17 7.33 -2.30
C TYR A 246 -9.68 7.47 -2.47
N ARG A 247 -10.17 8.18 -3.50
CA ARG A 247 -11.61 8.24 -3.81
C ARG A 247 -12.20 6.86 -4.06
N PHE A 248 -11.48 6.01 -4.78
CA PHE A 248 -11.84 4.60 -4.95
C PHE A 248 -11.99 3.88 -3.60
N MET A 249 -11.00 3.97 -2.73
CA MET A 249 -11.04 3.31 -1.42
C MET A 249 -12.11 3.93 -0.50
N HIS A 250 -12.26 5.24 -0.54
CA HIS A 250 -13.24 6.01 0.24
C HIS A 250 -14.68 5.64 -0.16
N HIS A 251 -14.94 5.41 -1.45
CA HIS A 251 -16.23 4.91 -1.92
C HIS A 251 -16.62 3.58 -1.26
N PHE A 252 -15.64 2.74 -0.90
CA PHE A 252 -15.85 1.48 -0.18
C PHE A 252 -15.60 1.59 1.33
N GLY A 253 -15.65 2.80 1.87
CA GLY A 253 -15.70 3.08 3.30
C GLY A 253 -14.37 3.44 3.95
N LEU A 254 -13.30 3.70 3.21
CA LEU A 254 -12.05 4.20 3.81
C LEU A 254 -12.19 5.69 4.14
N THR A 255 -12.45 6.01 5.40
CA THR A 255 -12.69 7.39 5.87
C THR A 255 -11.48 8.05 6.52
N VAL A 256 -10.41 7.29 6.78
CA VAL A 256 -9.19 7.82 7.39
C VAL A 256 -8.50 8.76 6.38
N PRO A 257 -8.17 10.01 6.74
CA PRO A 257 -7.43 10.93 5.87
C PRO A 257 -6.04 10.41 5.51
N LEU A 258 -5.54 10.83 4.34
CA LEU A 258 -4.20 10.50 3.91
C LEU A 258 -3.16 11.35 4.65
N ALA A 259 -2.14 10.68 5.19
CA ALA A 259 -0.90 11.31 5.61
C ALA A 259 -0.05 11.61 4.38
N ASN A 260 0.52 12.80 4.30
CA ASN A 260 1.47 13.20 3.25
C ASN A 260 2.86 13.49 3.83
N GLU A 261 3.13 13.14 5.08
CA GLU A 261 4.46 13.20 5.66
C GLU A 261 5.36 12.11 5.08
N PRO A 262 6.63 12.45 4.75
CA PRO A 262 7.61 11.45 4.34
C PRO A 262 7.89 10.47 5.48
N TYR A 263 8.43 9.31 5.12
CA TYR A 263 8.68 8.21 6.07
C TYR A 263 9.69 8.60 7.15
N TYR A 264 10.77 9.27 6.74
CA TYR A 264 11.69 9.93 7.67
C TYR A 264 11.38 11.43 7.71
N PRO A 265 11.69 12.14 8.82
CA PRO A 265 11.53 13.58 8.90
C PRO A 265 12.18 14.26 7.69
N ALA A 266 11.44 15.16 7.04
CA ALA A 266 11.92 15.87 5.86
C ALA A 266 13.26 16.57 6.14
N LYS A 267 14.30 16.22 5.38
CA LYS A 267 15.62 16.81 5.51
C LYS A 267 15.58 18.25 4.98
N LYS A 268 16.14 19.17 5.76
CA LYS A 268 16.34 20.56 5.32
C LYS A 268 17.56 20.62 4.41
N ILE A 269 17.49 21.46 3.38
CA ILE A 269 18.64 21.74 2.54
C ILE A 269 19.60 22.61 3.36
N GLY A 270 20.86 22.19 3.47
CA GLY A 270 21.92 22.92 4.16
C GLY A 270 23.10 23.16 3.24
N THR A 271 24.32 23.06 3.77
CA THR A 271 25.53 23.02 2.94
C THR A 271 25.52 21.79 2.04
N ILE A 272 25.74 22.00 0.73
CA ILE A 272 25.77 20.92 -0.25
C ILE A 272 27.13 20.22 -0.25
N ASN A 273 27.16 18.99 0.25
CA ASN A 273 28.32 18.10 0.25
C ASN A 273 28.11 16.90 -0.68
N ARG A 274 26.86 16.47 -0.87
CA ARG A 274 26.55 15.30 -1.70
C ARG A 274 25.18 15.42 -2.36
N PHE A 275 25.10 15.08 -3.64
CA PHE A 275 23.82 14.96 -4.33
C PHE A 275 23.80 13.73 -5.23
N ALA A 276 22.61 13.20 -5.49
CA ALA A 276 22.44 12.07 -6.39
C ALA A 276 21.64 12.44 -7.64
N CYS A 277 21.96 11.76 -8.74
CA CYS A 277 21.34 11.93 -10.05
C CYS A 277 20.66 10.63 -10.49
N PHE A 278 19.33 10.62 -10.59
CA PHE A 278 18.58 9.58 -11.30
C PHE A 278 18.39 9.98 -12.76
N TYR A 279 19.40 9.68 -13.57
CA TYR A 279 19.49 10.13 -14.96
C TYR A 279 18.70 9.23 -15.95
N GLY A 280 18.28 8.05 -15.49
CA GLY A 280 17.57 7.05 -16.27
C GLY A 280 16.04 7.12 -16.21
N SER A 281 15.42 6.29 -17.04
CA SER A 281 13.99 5.92 -16.99
C SER A 281 13.86 4.60 -17.73
N ALA A 282 14.05 3.49 -17.01
CA ALA A 282 14.17 2.15 -17.57
C ALA A 282 13.00 1.74 -18.48
N ASN A 283 11.78 2.22 -18.19
CA ASN A 283 10.55 1.75 -18.85
C ASN A 283 9.89 2.79 -19.76
N THR A 284 10.40 4.02 -19.81
CA THR A 284 9.81 5.08 -20.65
C THR A 284 10.92 5.99 -21.17
N HIS A 285 11.38 5.70 -22.38
CA HIS A 285 12.51 6.39 -23.01
C HIS A 285 12.25 7.89 -23.22
N GLU A 286 11.00 8.27 -23.50
CA GLU A 286 10.56 9.66 -23.69
C GLU A 286 10.73 10.52 -22.43
N LYS A 287 10.80 9.91 -21.24
CA LYS A 287 11.07 10.60 -19.97
C LYS A 287 12.57 10.78 -19.68
N ARG A 288 13.46 10.33 -20.56
CA ARG A 288 14.90 10.44 -20.34
C ARG A 288 15.39 11.81 -20.79
N TRP A 289 16.02 12.54 -19.87
CA TRP A 289 16.76 13.75 -20.24
C TRP A 289 18.04 13.38 -21.01
N PRO A 290 18.42 14.15 -22.06
CA PRO A 290 19.59 13.82 -22.87
C PRO A 290 20.88 13.67 -22.05
N ILE A 291 21.74 12.71 -22.43
CA ILE A 291 23.02 12.44 -21.74
C ILE A 291 23.89 13.70 -21.69
N ALA A 292 24.00 14.44 -22.80
CA ALA A 292 24.76 15.68 -22.86
C ALA A 292 24.25 16.75 -21.87
N HIS A 293 22.94 16.75 -21.59
CA HIS A 293 22.36 17.69 -20.63
C HIS A 293 22.73 17.29 -19.20
N TRP A 294 22.72 16.00 -18.87
CA TRP A 294 23.21 15.50 -17.58
C TRP A 294 24.69 15.84 -17.34
N GLN A 295 25.55 15.64 -18.35
CA GLN A 295 26.97 15.99 -18.27
C GLN A 295 27.14 17.48 -17.94
N SER A 296 26.49 18.36 -18.72
CA SER A 296 26.54 19.82 -18.52
C SER A 296 25.99 20.25 -17.15
N LEU A 297 24.90 19.65 -16.69
CA LEU A 297 24.31 19.92 -15.39
C LEU A 297 25.25 19.54 -14.24
N ILE A 298 25.84 18.33 -14.30
CA ILE A 298 26.74 17.83 -13.25
C ILE A 298 27.97 18.73 -13.15
N GLU A 299 28.59 19.07 -14.29
CA GLU A 299 29.72 20.01 -14.34
C GLU A 299 29.36 21.36 -13.71
N ARG A 300 28.19 21.90 -14.07
CA ARG A 300 27.70 23.18 -13.53
C ARG A 300 27.52 23.13 -12.02
N LEU A 301 26.84 22.10 -11.50
CA LEU A 301 26.59 21.95 -10.07
C LEU A 301 27.88 21.72 -9.27
N LEU A 302 28.81 20.91 -9.78
CA LEU A 302 30.10 20.67 -9.13
C LEU A 302 31.04 21.88 -9.18
N LYS A 303 30.89 22.75 -10.19
CA LYS A 303 31.59 24.04 -10.25
C LYS A 303 31.01 25.03 -9.24
N HIS A 304 29.68 25.08 -9.12
CA HIS A 304 29.00 25.99 -8.20
C HIS A 304 29.14 25.55 -6.72
N TYR A 305 29.21 24.25 -6.45
CA TYR A 305 29.44 23.67 -5.12
C TYR A 305 30.79 22.91 -5.09
N PRO A 306 31.91 23.57 -4.76
CA PRO A 306 33.25 22.97 -4.87
C PRO A 306 33.48 21.73 -3.99
N ASN A 307 32.78 21.63 -2.85
CA ASN A 307 32.89 20.52 -1.90
C ASN A 307 31.90 19.37 -2.20
N ALA A 308 31.01 19.57 -3.17
CA ALA A 308 29.97 18.59 -3.47
C ALA A 308 30.55 17.37 -4.21
N HIS A 309 29.97 16.21 -3.90
CA HIS A 309 30.16 14.96 -4.62
C HIS A 309 28.85 14.56 -5.31
N CYS A 310 28.96 14.04 -6.53
CA CYS A 310 27.82 13.55 -7.30
C CYS A 310 27.78 12.03 -7.29
N ILE A 311 26.61 11.45 -7.07
CA ILE A 311 26.36 10.01 -7.19
C ILE A 311 25.40 9.76 -8.34
N LEU A 312 25.81 8.96 -9.32
CA LEU A 312 24.95 8.49 -10.39
C LEU A 312 24.21 7.23 -9.92
N LEU A 313 22.89 7.26 -10.02
CA LEU A 313 22.02 6.16 -9.62
C LEU A 313 21.13 5.73 -10.79
N GLY A 314 20.97 4.42 -10.93
CA GLY A 314 20.16 3.83 -11.98
C GLY A 314 20.09 2.31 -11.88
N MET A 315 19.25 1.72 -12.70
CA MET A 315 19.10 0.27 -12.82
C MET A 315 20.25 -0.34 -13.64
N GLU A 316 20.45 -1.65 -13.51
CA GLU A 316 21.47 -2.41 -14.25
C GLU A 316 21.43 -2.16 -15.77
N ASN A 317 20.23 -2.09 -16.36
CA ASN A 317 20.04 -1.83 -17.80
C ASN A 317 20.32 -0.38 -18.22
N GLU A 318 20.72 0.49 -17.29
CA GLU A 318 21.04 1.90 -17.51
C GLU A 318 22.56 2.16 -17.40
N ARG A 319 23.37 1.11 -17.20
CA ARG A 319 24.82 1.21 -17.04
C ARG A 319 25.52 1.87 -18.24
N ALA A 320 25.09 1.58 -19.47
CA ALA A 320 25.68 2.21 -20.66
C ALA A 320 25.47 3.75 -20.68
N MET A 321 24.34 4.23 -20.17
CA MET A 321 24.09 5.67 -20.02
C MET A 321 24.98 6.26 -18.92
N GLY A 322 25.12 5.58 -17.78
CA GLY A 322 26.01 6.00 -16.68
C GLY A 322 27.47 6.12 -17.13
N GLN A 323 27.97 5.12 -17.88
CA GLN A 323 29.29 5.15 -18.49
C GLN A 323 29.48 6.34 -19.44
N SER A 324 28.46 6.65 -20.27
CA SER A 324 28.52 7.80 -21.17
C SER A 324 28.57 9.13 -20.42
N ILE A 325 27.85 9.25 -19.30
CA ILE A 325 27.94 10.42 -18.42
C ILE A 325 29.35 10.51 -17.81
N MET A 326 29.85 9.41 -17.24
CA MET A 326 31.16 9.33 -16.61
C MET A 326 32.32 9.67 -17.53
N GLN A 327 32.23 9.42 -18.83
CA GLN A 327 33.26 9.80 -19.81
C GLN A 327 33.52 11.31 -19.85
N ALA A 328 32.49 12.14 -19.63
CA ALA A 328 32.65 13.60 -19.62
C ALA A 328 33.04 14.13 -18.23
N VAL A 329 32.41 13.60 -17.17
CA VAL A 329 32.49 14.20 -15.82
C VAL A 329 33.41 13.45 -14.85
N GLY A 330 33.88 12.25 -15.20
CA GLY A 330 34.66 11.39 -14.32
C GLY A 330 36.04 11.95 -13.97
N SER A 331 36.65 12.72 -14.88
CA SER A 331 37.94 13.39 -14.66
C SER A 331 37.89 14.47 -13.56
N LEU A 332 36.69 14.89 -13.14
CA LEU A 332 36.50 15.82 -12.03
C LEU A 332 36.83 15.20 -10.65
N GLY A 333 36.98 13.87 -10.56
CA GLY A 333 37.36 13.17 -9.33
C GLY A 333 36.32 13.18 -8.21
N ARG A 334 35.12 13.75 -8.45
CA ARG A 334 34.03 13.91 -7.46
C ARG A 334 32.70 13.30 -7.92
N VAL A 335 32.74 12.42 -8.92
CA VAL A 335 31.55 11.71 -9.43
C VAL A 335 31.74 10.22 -9.23
N GLN A 336 30.76 9.57 -8.59
CA GLN A 336 30.73 8.14 -8.36
C GLN A 336 29.53 7.53 -9.09
N ASP A 337 29.76 6.48 -9.89
CA ASP A 337 28.68 5.73 -10.52
C ASP A 337 28.34 4.48 -9.71
N LEU A 338 27.10 4.39 -9.21
CA LEU A 338 26.57 3.25 -8.47
C LEU A 338 25.48 2.49 -9.26
N THR A 339 25.40 2.71 -10.57
CA THR A 339 24.34 2.17 -11.42
C THR A 339 24.38 0.65 -11.50
N GLY A 340 23.25 0.04 -11.15
CA GLY A 340 23.10 -1.42 -11.05
C GLY A 340 23.89 -2.05 -9.87
N SER A 341 24.54 -1.25 -9.04
CA SER A 341 25.38 -1.72 -7.92
C SER A 341 24.72 -1.54 -6.54
N THR A 342 23.48 -1.03 -6.49
CA THR A 342 22.74 -0.82 -5.24
C THR A 342 21.68 -1.90 -5.00
N THR A 343 21.59 -2.40 -3.76
CA THR A 343 20.37 -3.03 -3.23
C THR A 343 19.42 -1.94 -2.73
N PHE A 344 18.22 -2.30 -2.26
CA PHE A 344 17.34 -1.28 -1.67
C PHE A 344 17.92 -0.68 -0.39
N GLU A 345 18.59 -1.50 0.42
CA GLU A 345 19.22 -1.07 1.66
C GLU A 345 20.35 -0.09 1.39
N THR A 346 21.23 -0.39 0.41
CA THR A 346 22.32 0.52 0.06
C THR A 346 21.82 1.75 -0.69
N LEU A 347 20.76 1.63 -1.49
CA LEU A 347 20.09 2.77 -2.12
C LEU A 347 19.52 3.73 -1.07
N GLU A 348 18.76 3.23 -0.10
CA GLU A 348 18.22 4.03 1.01
C GLU A 348 19.32 4.79 1.74
N GLN A 349 20.39 4.10 2.16
CA GLN A 349 21.51 4.72 2.85
C GLN A 349 22.18 5.80 1.99
N THR A 350 22.34 5.53 0.69
CA THR A 350 22.91 6.49 -0.26
C THR A 350 22.04 7.75 -0.35
N LEU A 351 20.72 7.58 -0.53
CA LEU A 351 19.77 8.69 -0.63
C LEU A 351 19.72 9.52 0.66
N LEU A 352 19.65 8.88 1.82
CA LEU A 352 19.65 9.57 3.12
C LEU A 352 20.95 10.33 3.38
N SER A 353 22.07 9.89 2.79
CA SER A 353 23.35 10.61 2.86
C SER A 353 23.44 11.82 1.92
N CYS A 354 22.53 11.96 0.96
CA CYS A 354 22.51 13.08 0.02
C CYS A 354 21.78 14.30 0.60
N ASP A 355 22.22 15.49 0.22
CA ASP A 355 21.60 16.76 0.61
C ASP A 355 20.40 17.11 -0.28
N PHE A 356 20.46 16.67 -1.54
CA PHE A 356 19.32 16.63 -2.43
C PHE A 356 19.52 15.55 -3.51
N VAL A 357 18.43 15.25 -4.20
CA VAL A 357 18.39 14.35 -5.36
C VAL A 357 17.83 15.12 -6.54
N ILE A 358 18.41 14.93 -7.72
CA ILE A 358 17.85 15.39 -8.98
C ILE A 358 17.62 14.21 -9.92
N GLY A 359 16.50 14.18 -10.64
CA GLY A 359 16.20 13.05 -11.50
C GLY A 359 15.07 13.28 -12.48
N ASN A 360 14.92 12.38 -13.44
CA ASN A 360 13.69 12.31 -14.25
C ASN A 360 12.50 11.86 -13.40
N ASP A 361 11.28 12.05 -13.90
CA ASP A 361 10.06 11.38 -13.43
C ASP A 361 10.23 9.83 -13.46
N SER A 362 10.72 9.29 -12.35
CA SER A 362 11.19 7.92 -12.22
C SER A 362 10.98 7.42 -10.78
N GLY A 363 10.98 6.10 -10.60
CA GLY A 363 10.84 5.50 -9.26
C GLY A 363 11.88 6.00 -8.26
N GLY A 364 13.09 6.38 -8.72
CA GLY A 364 14.16 6.94 -7.91
C GLY A 364 13.81 8.31 -7.30
N ALA A 365 13.19 9.19 -8.08
CA ALA A 365 12.71 10.48 -7.58
C ALA A 365 11.59 10.29 -6.53
N HIS A 366 10.64 9.39 -6.82
CA HIS A 366 9.54 9.08 -5.90
C HIS A 366 10.01 8.50 -4.57
N ILE A 367 10.94 7.54 -4.57
CA ILE A 367 11.48 7.00 -3.31
C ILE A 367 12.30 8.05 -2.54
N SER A 368 13.01 8.95 -3.23
CA SER A 368 13.76 10.03 -2.56
C SER A 368 12.85 10.96 -1.79
N ASN A 369 11.75 11.40 -2.41
CA ASN A 369 10.71 12.20 -1.77
C ASN A 369 10.02 11.44 -0.63
N PHE A 370 9.70 10.15 -0.82
CA PHE A 370 9.15 9.29 0.23
C PHE A 370 10.07 9.18 1.45
N LEU A 371 11.38 9.11 1.25
CA LEU A 371 12.37 9.06 2.33
C LEU A 371 12.64 10.43 2.97
N GLY A 372 11.98 11.50 2.51
CA GLY A 372 12.14 12.85 3.05
C GLY A 372 13.38 13.57 2.54
N VAL A 373 14.02 13.09 1.46
CA VAL A 373 15.18 13.74 0.84
C VAL A 373 14.70 14.84 -0.11
N PRO A 374 15.27 16.06 -0.05
CA PRO A 374 14.96 17.11 -1.00
C PRO A 374 15.10 16.63 -2.44
N THR A 375 14.06 16.80 -3.26
CA THR A 375 13.99 16.15 -4.57
C THR A 375 13.61 17.15 -5.67
N PHE A 376 14.48 17.29 -6.67
CA PHE A 376 14.26 18.05 -7.89
C PHE A 376 13.95 17.10 -9.04
N VAL A 377 12.79 17.23 -9.67
CA VAL A 377 12.31 16.28 -10.68
C VAL A 377 12.07 16.96 -12.02
N LEU A 378 12.58 16.34 -13.09
CA LEU A 378 12.40 16.77 -14.46
C LEU A 378 11.22 16.03 -15.10
N PHE A 379 10.29 16.80 -15.66
CA PHE A 379 9.12 16.29 -16.37
C PHE A 379 9.12 16.75 -17.83
N GLY A 380 8.88 15.79 -18.73
CA GLY A 380 8.69 16.02 -20.16
C GLY A 380 7.26 15.71 -20.55
N PRO A 381 6.97 14.48 -21.00
CA PRO A 381 5.65 14.11 -21.54
C PRO A 381 4.57 13.88 -20.47
N THR A 382 4.95 13.79 -19.20
CA THR A 382 4.04 13.51 -18.08
C THR A 382 3.74 14.76 -17.27
N ASP A 383 2.52 14.82 -16.72
CA ASP A 383 2.08 15.92 -15.87
C ASP A 383 2.49 15.69 -14.40
N PRO A 384 3.28 16.58 -13.77
CA PRO A 384 3.67 16.49 -12.37
C PRO A 384 2.48 16.57 -11.40
N GLN A 385 1.36 17.19 -11.79
CA GLN A 385 0.16 17.22 -10.94
C GLN A 385 -0.48 15.84 -10.83
N TRP A 386 -0.35 15.02 -11.88
CA TRP A 386 -0.91 13.68 -11.91
C TRP A 386 -0.04 12.65 -11.19
N GLY A 387 1.26 12.63 -11.49
CA GLY A 387 2.17 11.56 -11.06
C GLY A 387 3.47 12.04 -10.46
N GLY A 388 3.50 13.25 -9.91
CA GLY A 388 4.66 13.80 -9.23
C GLY A 388 4.89 13.22 -7.84
N PRO A 389 5.97 13.61 -7.16
CA PRO A 389 6.20 13.19 -5.79
C PRO A 389 5.09 13.66 -4.85
N PHE A 390 4.53 12.75 -4.05
CA PHE A 390 3.33 13.00 -3.24
C PHE A 390 3.61 13.58 -1.85
N PHE A 391 4.77 13.27 -1.25
CA PHE A 391 5.05 13.58 0.15
C PHE A 391 5.56 15.01 0.33
N ASN A 392 5.20 15.61 1.46
CA ASN A 392 5.61 16.93 1.86
C ASN A 392 7.12 16.96 2.13
N GLY A 393 7.82 17.80 1.41
CA GLY A 393 9.24 18.05 1.59
C GLY A 393 9.69 19.14 0.64
N ALA A 394 10.95 19.54 0.73
CA ALA A 394 11.53 20.38 -0.30
C ALA A 394 11.49 19.60 -1.62
N THR A 395 10.56 19.93 -2.50
CA THR A 395 10.40 19.29 -3.81
C THR A 395 10.18 20.35 -4.87
N TYR A 396 10.78 20.15 -6.04
CA TYR A 396 10.60 21.03 -7.19
C TYR A 396 10.39 20.19 -8.44
N CYS A 397 9.35 20.51 -9.21
CA CYS A 397 9.06 19.86 -10.49
C CYS A 397 9.34 20.84 -11.63
N ALA A 398 10.39 20.59 -12.41
CA ALA A 398 10.69 21.33 -13.62
C ALA A 398 9.97 20.68 -14.80
N GLN A 399 8.92 21.34 -15.29
CA GLN A 399 8.12 20.87 -16.42
C GLN A 399 8.59 21.49 -17.74
N SER A 400 8.77 20.67 -18.77
CA SER A 400 9.00 21.13 -20.14
C SER A 400 7.76 21.83 -20.71
N THR A 401 7.97 22.97 -21.39
CA THR A 401 6.90 23.74 -22.05
C THR A 401 6.32 23.01 -23.26
N ASN A 402 7.13 22.32 -24.05
CA ASN A 402 6.64 21.56 -25.22
C ASN A 402 6.43 20.07 -24.89
N LEU A 403 6.41 19.70 -23.61
CA LEU A 403 6.22 18.34 -23.12
C LEU A 403 7.28 17.34 -23.62
N THR A 404 8.47 17.81 -23.98
CA THR A 404 9.62 16.94 -24.32
C THR A 404 10.79 17.19 -23.38
N MET A 405 11.54 16.14 -23.07
CA MET A 405 12.73 16.29 -22.24
C MET A 405 13.84 17.11 -22.91
N GLN A 406 13.85 17.21 -24.25
CA GLN A 406 14.90 17.94 -24.97
C GLN A 406 14.81 19.45 -24.76
N ASP A 407 13.61 20.00 -24.55
CA ASP A 407 13.42 21.45 -24.37
C ASP A 407 13.96 21.97 -23.03
N LEU A 408 14.16 21.07 -22.06
CA LEU A 408 14.75 21.41 -20.77
C LEU A 408 16.25 21.64 -20.95
N SER A 409 16.64 22.89 -21.22
CA SER A 409 18.05 23.29 -21.31
C SER A 409 18.80 23.03 -20.00
N PRO A 410 20.02 22.46 -20.05
CA PRO A 410 20.80 22.18 -18.85
C PRO A 410 21.19 23.43 -18.07
N THR A 411 21.35 24.57 -18.75
CA THR A 411 21.61 25.86 -18.10
C THR A 411 20.40 26.30 -17.27
N THR A 412 19.21 26.33 -17.89
CA THR A 412 17.97 26.73 -17.22
C THR A 412 17.63 25.80 -16.05
N VAL A 413 17.78 24.48 -16.24
CA VAL A 413 17.58 23.49 -15.18
C VAL A 413 18.58 23.69 -14.05
N GLY A 414 19.85 23.93 -14.37
CA GLY A 414 20.89 24.18 -13.38
C GLY A 414 20.63 25.44 -12.55
N ASP A 415 20.22 26.53 -13.20
CA ASP A 415 19.89 27.80 -12.52
C ASP A 415 18.66 27.66 -11.63
N ALA A 416 17.62 26.98 -12.12
CA ALA A 416 16.43 26.68 -11.32
C ALA A 416 16.76 25.79 -10.11
N CYS A 417 17.65 24.80 -10.29
CA CYS A 417 18.09 23.91 -9.22
C CYS A 417 18.88 24.68 -8.14
N ILE A 418 19.84 25.52 -8.54
CA ILE A 418 20.62 26.36 -7.61
C ILE A 418 19.68 27.32 -6.85
N ALA A 419 18.81 28.05 -7.55
CA ALA A 419 17.87 28.97 -6.93
C ALA A 419 16.92 28.25 -5.96
N TRP A 420 16.47 27.04 -6.30
CA TRP A 420 15.65 26.21 -5.43
C TRP A 420 16.42 25.76 -4.17
N ILE A 421 17.66 25.32 -4.30
CA ILE A 421 18.54 24.95 -3.18
C ILE A 421 18.72 26.15 -2.23
N GLU A 422 19.11 27.31 -2.76
CA GLU A 422 19.35 28.52 -1.98
C GLU A 422 18.10 29.03 -1.27
N LYS A 423 16.93 28.91 -1.91
CA LYS A 423 15.64 29.29 -1.30
C LYS A 423 15.29 28.42 -0.10
N ASN A 424 15.63 27.14 -0.12
CA ASN A 424 15.30 26.17 0.94
C ASN A 424 16.40 26.04 2.01
N ASN A 425 17.55 26.69 1.82
CA ASN A 425 18.65 26.77 2.78
C ASN A 425 18.47 27.94 3.78
N LYS A 426 17.57 28.87 3.48
CA LYS A 426 17.11 29.94 4.39
C LYS A 426 15.95 29.42 5.24
#